data_AF-A0A9D2K470-F1
#
_entry.id   AF-A0A9D2K470-F1
#
_cell.length_a   1.000
_cell.length_b   1.000
_cell.length_c   1.000
_cell.angle_alpha   90.00
_cell.angle_beta   90.00
_cell.angle_gamma   90.00
#
_symmetry.space_group_name_H-M   'P 1'
#
loop_
_entity.id
_entity.type
_entity.pdbx_description
1 polymer ?
#
loop_
_entity_poly.entity_id
_entity_poly.type
_entity_poly.pdbx_seq_one_letter_code
_entity_poly.pdbx_strand_id
1 'polypeptide(L)'
;MKGTKHSKWLILLVSALMSVFMLSGVVSAEETSTSSGTLDAVYLNGSTGNDGNEGNSAAQAVKTLDKAQELVSDSGTIYICGQVMINNEVTLTNLT
;
A
#
# COMPACT_ATOMS: atom_id res chain seq x y z
N MET A 1 45.16 0.45 29.31
CA MET A 1 45.19 1.59 28.36
C MET A 1 45.83 1.17 27.04
N LYS A 2 45.48 1.90 25.96
CA LYS A 2 45.76 1.68 24.51
C LYS A 2 44.65 0.81 23.87
N GLY A 3 43.65 1.32 23.14
CA GLY A 3 43.51 2.56 22.39
C GLY A 3 43.72 2.28 20.91
N THR A 4 42.71 1.81 20.19
CA THR A 4 42.79 1.64 18.73
C THR A 4 41.99 2.73 18.05
N LYS A 5 42.71 3.82 17.71
CA LYS A 5 42.28 4.94 16.85
C LYS A 5 42.11 4.51 15.38
N HIS A 6 41.51 3.35 15.14
CA HIS A 6 41.35 2.78 13.79
C HIS A 6 39.89 2.57 13.36
N SER A 7 38.89 2.67 14.25
CA SER A 7 37.47 2.54 13.82
C SER A 7 36.94 3.75 13.03
N LYS A 8 37.62 4.91 13.12
CA LYS A 8 37.19 6.13 12.44
C LYS A 8 37.40 6.12 10.92
N TRP A 9 38.31 5.28 10.41
CA TRP A 9 38.48 5.08 8.96
C TRP A 9 37.68 3.87 8.46
N LEU A 10 37.43 2.88 9.34
CA LEU A 10 36.63 1.71 9.02
C LEU A 10 35.14 2.06 8.77
N ILE A 11 34.62 3.07 9.46
CA ILE A 11 33.23 3.52 9.29
C ILE A 11 32.98 4.15 7.90
N LEU A 12 33.96 4.88 7.34
CA LEU A 12 33.83 5.49 6.00
C LEU A 12 33.90 4.45 4.87
N LEU A 13 34.60 3.34 5.08
CA LEU A 13 34.65 2.23 4.11
C LEU A 13 33.36 1.40 4.14
N VAL A 14 32.76 1.20 5.31
CA VAL A 14 31.45 0.57 5.44
C VAL A 14 30.33 1.46 4.87
N SER A 15 30.41 2.79 5.01
CA SER A 15 29.41 3.70 4.43
C SER A 15 29.46 3.74 2.89
N ALA A 16 30.63 3.55 2.28
CA ALA A 16 30.76 3.46 0.82
C ALA A 16 30.36 2.08 0.25
N LEU A 17 30.47 1.00 1.05
CA LEU A 17 30.01 -0.34 0.64
C LEU A 17 28.48 -0.49 0.69
N MET A 18 27.80 0.24 1.57
CA MET A 18 26.32 0.29 1.61
C MET A 18 25.71 0.94 0.36
N SER A 19 26.44 1.82 -0.32
CA SER A 19 25.99 2.40 -1.59
C SER A 19 26.04 1.45 -2.80
N VAL A 20 26.71 0.30 -2.70
CA VAL A 20 26.83 -0.67 -3.82
C VAL A 20 25.98 -1.94 -3.59
N PHE A 21 25.63 -2.26 -2.34
CA PHE A 21 24.90 -3.49 -1.98
C PHE A 21 23.40 -3.48 -2.35
N MET A 22 22.83 -2.34 -2.77
CA MET A 22 21.45 -2.30 -3.25
C MET A 22 21.32 -2.54 -4.77
N LEU A 23 22.43 -2.81 -5.48
CA LEU A 23 22.40 -2.86 -6.94
C LEU A 23 22.10 -4.24 -7.55
N SER A 24 22.15 -5.36 -6.83
CA SER A 24 21.75 -6.69 -7.36
C SER A 24 21.74 -7.66 -6.18
N GLY A 25 20.66 -8.23 -5.67
CA GLY A 25 19.42 -8.67 -6.29
C GLY A 25 19.22 -10.12 -5.84
N VAL A 26 18.08 -10.44 -5.23
CA VAL A 26 17.32 -11.71 -5.36
C VAL A 26 16.37 -11.89 -4.16
N VAL A 27 15.08 -11.72 -4.50
CA VAL A 27 13.88 -12.35 -3.94
C VAL A 27 13.68 -12.41 -2.42
N SER A 28 12.76 -11.58 -1.95
CA SER A 28 11.47 -12.14 -1.54
C SER A 28 10.41 -11.38 -2.30
N ALA A 29 9.54 -12.09 -3.01
CA ALA A 29 8.16 -11.63 -3.05
C ALA A 29 7.71 -11.67 -1.59
N GLU A 30 7.98 -10.58 -0.87
CA GLU A 30 7.31 -10.35 0.38
C GLU A 30 5.88 -9.99 -0.02
N GLU A 31 5.11 -11.03 -0.31
CA GLU A 31 3.67 -11.05 -0.15
C GLU A 31 3.44 -10.88 1.35
N THR A 32 3.74 -9.70 1.91
CA THR A 32 3.15 -9.28 3.18
C THR A 32 1.70 -8.96 2.84
N SER A 33 0.94 -10.04 2.63
CA SER A 33 -0.51 -10.07 2.52
C SER A 33 -1.08 -9.77 3.91
N THR A 34 -0.87 -8.55 4.40
CA THR A 34 -1.70 -7.97 5.46
C THR A 34 -2.59 -6.94 4.80
N SER A 35 -3.51 -7.41 3.96
CA SER A 35 -4.52 -6.57 3.30
C SER A 35 -5.90 -7.18 3.54
N SER A 36 -6.24 -7.40 4.82
CA SER A 36 -7.65 -7.38 5.20
C SER A 36 -7.90 -5.99 5.74
N GLY A 37 -8.76 -5.23 5.05
CA GLY A 37 -9.16 -3.92 5.49
C GLY A 37 -9.87 -3.98 6.85
N THR A 38 -10.06 -2.83 7.48
CA THR A 38 -10.65 -2.76 8.84
C THR A 38 -11.98 -2.02 8.87
N LEU A 39 -12.43 -1.48 7.74
CA LEU A 39 -13.63 -0.66 7.67
C LEU A 39 -14.85 -1.49 7.29
N ASP A 40 -15.91 -1.42 8.10
CA ASP A 40 -17.21 -2.04 7.79
C ASP A 40 -17.94 -1.35 6.63
N ALA A 41 -17.58 -0.09 6.34
CA ALA A 41 -18.14 0.69 5.25
C ALA A 41 -17.03 1.50 4.55
N VAL A 42 -16.91 1.34 3.24
CA VAL A 42 -15.98 2.10 2.40
C VAL A 42 -16.75 2.82 1.29
N TYR A 43 -16.48 4.10 1.09
CA TYR A 43 -17.13 4.92 0.08
C TYR A 43 -16.21 5.08 -1.13
N LEU A 44 -16.72 4.73 -2.32
CA LEU A 44 -16.01 4.74 -3.59
C LEU A 44 -16.66 5.73 -4.56
N ASN A 45 -15.88 6.63 -5.17
CA ASN A 45 -16.34 7.50 -6.23
C ASN A 45 -15.27 7.66 -7.31
N GLY A 46 -15.42 6.98 -8.44
CA GLY A 46 -14.44 7.03 -9.53
C GLY A 46 -14.35 8.40 -10.22
N SER A 47 -15.40 9.22 -10.14
CA SER A 47 -15.45 10.55 -10.75
C SER A 47 -14.66 11.58 -9.93
N THR A 48 -15.00 11.74 -8.65
CA THR A 48 -14.45 12.81 -7.79
C THR A 48 -13.62 12.31 -6.60
N GLY A 49 -13.54 11.01 -6.36
CA GLY A 49 -12.78 10.42 -5.27
C GLY A 49 -11.26 10.49 -5.47
N ASN A 50 -10.52 10.16 -4.40
CA ASN A 50 -9.06 10.14 -4.35
C ASN A 50 -8.57 8.98 -3.47
N ASP A 51 -7.65 8.14 -3.98
CA ASP A 51 -7.13 6.97 -3.24
C ASP A 51 -6.21 7.33 -2.06
N GLY A 52 -5.85 8.61 -1.92
CA GLY A 52 -5.24 9.15 -0.69
C GLY A 52 -6.25 9.45 0.43
N ASN A 53 -7.56 9.34 0.17
CA ASN A 53 -8.59 9.52 1.18
C ASN A 53 -8.78 8.26 2.04
N GLU A 54 -9.38 8.43 3.21
CA GLU A 54 -9.61 7.35 4.18
C GLU A 54 -10.79 6.43 3.80
N GLY A 55 -11.66 6.84 2.88
CA GLY A 55 -12.78 6.01 2.42
C GLY A 55 -13.91 5.84 3.44
N ASN A 56 -13.85 6.44 4.63
CA ASN A 56 -14.84 6.27 5.71
C ASN A 56 -16.10 7.13 5.59
N SER A 57 -16.18 7.99 4.56
CA SER A 57 -17.36 8.83 4.27
C SER A 57 -17.42 9.19 2.79
N ALA A 58 -18.61 9.58 2.30
CA ALA A 58 -18.78 10.00 0.92
C ALA A 58 -17.91 11.22 0.53
N ALA A 59 -17.65 12.13 1.48
CA ALA A 59 -16.77 13.29 1.27
C ALA A 59 -15.27 12.93 1.25
N GLN A 60 -14.90 11.76 1.78
CA GLN A 60 -13.56 11.19 1.77
C GLN A 60 -13.53 9.89 0.96
N ALA A 61 -14.33 9.82 -0.12
CA ALA A 61 -14.40 8.62 -0.94
C ALA A 61 -13.07 8.35 -1.66
N VAL A 62 -12.69 7.08 -1.71
CA VAL A 62 -11.58 6.61 -2.55
C VAL A 62 -12.00 6.60 -4.02
N LYS A 63 -11.03 6.52 -4.94
CA LYS A 63 -11.27 6.62 -6.39
C LYS A 63 -11.40 5.25 -7.05
N THR A 64 -10.59 4.28 -6.64
CA THR A 64 -10.48 2.99 -7.31
C THR A 64 -11.07 1.85 -6.48
N LEU A 65 -11.57 0.84 -7.19
CA LEU A 65 -12.11 -0.36 -6.57
C LEU A 65 -11.02 -1.13 -5.81
N ASP A 66 -9.78 -1.13 -6.31
CA ASP A 66 -8.64 -1.77 -5.65
C ASP A 66 -8.37 -1.14 -4.30
N LYS A 67 -8.34 0.21 -4.22
CA LYS A 67 -8.16 0.89 -2.93
C LYS A 67 -9.34 0.62 -1.99
N ALA A 68 -10.56 0.56 -2.51
CA ALA A 68 -11.72 0.25 -1.68
C ALA A 68 -11.65 -1.17 -1.09
N GLN A 69 -11.17 -2.15 -1.87
CA GLN A 69 -10.97 -3.54 -1.42
C GLN A 69 -9.86 -3.66 -0.37
N GLU A 70 -8.79 -2.87 -0.48
CA GLU A 70 -7.73 -2.83 0.55
C GLU A 70 -8.26 -2.34 1.91
N LEU A 71 -9.23 -1.42 1.90
CA LEU A 71 -9.74 -0.76 3.10
C LEU A 71 -10.93 -1.47 3.76
N VAL A 72 -11.75 -2.18 2.97
CA VAL A 72 -12.97 -2.83 3.46
C VAL A 72 -12.62 -4.12 4.24
N SER A 73 -13.29 -4.34 5.35
CA SER A 73 -13.21 -5.62 6.07
C SER A 73 -13.83 -6.75 5.26
N ASP A 74 -13.47 -7.99 5.56
CA ASP A 74 -13.98 -9.18 4.85
C ASP A 74 -15.53 -9.27 4.81
N SER A 75 -16.21 -8.65 5.78
CA SER A 75 -17.68 -8.57 5.87
C SER A 75 -18.22 -7.14 5.69
N GLY A 76 -17.39 -6.21 5.24
CA GLY A 76 -17.76 -4.81 5.06
C GLY A 76 -18.47 -4.56 3.72
N THR A 77 -18.96 -3.33 3.56
CA THR A 77 -19.73 -2.89 2.39
C THR A 77 -19.03 -1.74 1.66
N ILE A 78 -18.93 -1.83 0.33
CA ILE A 78 -18.46 -0.72 -0.52
C ILE A 78 -19.66 0.04 -1.09
N TYR A 79 -19.79 1.32 -0.76
CA TYR A 79 -20.81 2.22 -1.27
C TYR A 79 -20.30 3.00 -2.48
N ILE A 80 -20.86 2.73 -3.65
CA ILE A 80 -20.53 3.45 -4.89
C ILE A 80 -21.32 4.76 -4.95
N CYS A 81 -20.62 5.89 -4.82
CA CYS A 81 -21.20 7.24 -4.74
C CYS A 81 -21.05 8.03 -6.05
N GLY A 82 -20.49 7.43 -7.09
CA GLY A 82 -20.30 8.05 -8.40
C GLY A 82 -19.85 7.02 -9.45
N GLN A 83 -19.72 7.44 -10.70
CA GLN A 83 -19.34 6.51 -11.78
C GLN A 83 -17.93 5.96 -11.52
N VAL A 84 -17.79 4.63 -11.61
CA VAL A 84 -16.52 3.90 -11.51
C VAL A 84 -16.23 3.30 -12.87
N MET A 85 -15.06 3.63 -13.43
CA MET A 85 -14.60 3.08 -14.71
C MET A 85 -13.69 1.90 -14.42
N ILE A 86 -14.01 0.76 -15.03
CA ILE A 86 -13.23 -0.47 -14.94
C ILE A 86 -12.64 -0.74 -16.32
N ASN A 87 -11.32 -0.60 -16.44
CA ASN A 87 -10.60 -0.72 -17.72
C ASN A 87 -10.10 -2.15 -18.00
N ASN A 88 -10.24 -3.04 -17.02
CA ASN A 88 -9.74 -4.41 -17.04
C ASN A 88 -10.84 -5.40 -16.62
N GLU A 89 -10.56 -6.69 -16.70
CA GLU A 89 -11.50 -7.69 -16.21
C GLU A 89 -11.55 -7.69 -14.67
N VAL A 90 -12.75 -7.62 -14.11
CA VAL A 90 -13.02 -7.76 -12.68
C VAL A 90 -14.16 -8.76 -12.52
N THR A 91 -13.94 -9.81 -11.73
CA THR A 91 -15.01 -10.76 -11.36
C THR A 91 -15.65 -10.30 -10.06
N LEU A 92 -16.92 -9.96 -10.11
CA LEU A 92 -17.74 -9.67 -8.94
C LEU A 92 -18.65 -10.88 -8.68
N THR A 93 -18.62 -11.39 -7.46
CA THR A 93 -19.51 -12.47 -7.00
C THR A 93 -20.49 -11.93 -5.97
N ASN A 94 -21.65 -12.58 -5.83
CA ASN A 94 -22.67 -12.25 -4.82
C ASN A 94 -23.22 -10.81 -4.87
N LEU A 95 -23.33 -10.22 -6.08
CA LEU A 95 -24.03 -8.96 -6.27
C LEU A 95 -25.54 -9.15 -6.04
N THR A 96 -26.14 -8.29 -5.21
CA THR A 96 -27.59 -8.26 -4.91
C THR A 96 -28.11 -6.86 -5.14
#